data_AF-A0A9N9J554-F1
#
_entry.id   AF-A0A9N9J554-F1
#
_cell.length_a   1.000
_cell.length_b   1.000
_cell.length_c   1.000
_cell.angle_alpha   90.00
_cell.angle_beta   90.00
_cell.angle_gamma   90.00
#
_symmetry.space_group_name_H-M   'P 1'
#
loop_
_entity.id
_entity.type
_entity.pdbx_description
1 polymer ?
#
loop_
_entity_poly.entity_id
_entity_poly.type
_entity_poly.pdbx_seq_one_letter_code
_entity_poly.pdbx_strand_id
1 'polypeptide(L)'
;MWKRLFTTIRYADAESASPRMHSDFEIESQHLDGYNKLSEEMKSFSIIAQAQHINYIKEKLSSKKQLVTRSIPVTIDKVQIQSAKSSMKKEELILIIESLIRSLNETNWPQFQGLKSKRKDELLIILQEVRDLTN
;
A
#
# COMPACT_ATOMS: atom_id res chain seq x y z
N MET A 1 -5.07 -26.99 -23.11
CA MET A 1 -5.62 -26.25 -24.28
C MET A 1 -4.85 -24.95 -24.36
N TRP A 2 -4.28 -24.55 -25.51
CA TRP A 2 -3.42 -23.34 -25.79
C TRP A 2 -2.00 -23.59 -26.35
N LYS A 3 -1.56 -24.83 -26.62
CA LYS A 3 -0.28 -25.09 -27.34
C LYS A 3 -0.41 -25.45 -28.83
N ARG A 4 -1.60 -25.35 -29.43
CA ARG A 4 -1.86 -25.86 -30.79
C ARG A 4 -2.00 -24.79 -31.89
N LEU A 5 -1.75 -23.52 -31.60
CA LEU A 5 -1.98 -22.44 -32.58
C LEU A 5 -0.75 -22.03 -33.42
N PHE A 6 0.44 -22.58 -33.17
CA PHE A 6 1.65 -22.17 -33.91
C PHE A 6 2.22 -23.20 -34.90
N THR A 7 1.58 -24.36 -35.07
CA THR A 7 2.08 -25.39 -36.01
C THR A 7 1.49 -25.30 -37.43
N THR A 8 0.51 -24.42 -37.65
CA THR A 8 -0.22 -24.39 -38.93
C THR A 8 0.39 -23.44 -39.98
N ILE A 9 1.37 -22.60 -39.63
CA ILE A 9 2.00 -21.67 -40.59
C ILE A 9 3.42 -22.11 -40.93
N ARG A 10 3.64 -23.42 -41.11
CA ARG A 10 4.92 -23.90 -41.64
C ARG A 10 4.73 -25.04 -42.62
N TYR A 11 3.82 -24.90 -43.59
CA TYR A 11 3.81 -25.66 -44.84
C TYR A 11 2.69 -25.12 -45.74
N ALA A 12 3.01 -24.12 -46.55
CA ALA A 12 2.30 -23.85 -47.80
C ALA A 12 3.32 -23.21 -48.75
N ASP A 13 3.92 -24.10 -49.52
CA ASP A 13 4.33 -23.92 -50.90
C ASP A 13 5.44 -22.92 -51.21
N ALA A 14 6.60 -23.54 -51.43
CA ALA A 14 7.56 -23.10 -52.41
C ALA A 14 6.86 -22.85 -53.75
N GLU A 15 6.91 -21.63 -54.25
CA GLU A 15 6.88 -21.42 -55.69
C GLU A 15 7.54 -20.10 -56.09
N SER A 16 8.25 -20.20 -57.21
CA SER A 16 8.59 -19.12 -58.14
C SER A 16 9.79 -18.24 -57.82
N ALA A 17 10.89 -18.63 -58.45
CA ALA A 17 12.01 -17.76 -58.78
C ALA A 17 11.56 -16.60 -59.69
N SER A 18 11.68 -15.36 -59.20
CA SER A 18 12.00 -14.21 -60.04
C SER A 18 12.50 -13.05 -59.18
N PRO A 19 13.67 -12.47 -59.48
CA PRO A 19 14.14 -11.28 -58.80
C PRO A 19 13.37 -10.07 -59.36
N ARG A 20 12.30 -9.65 -58.67
CA ARG A 20 11.76 -8.30 -58.87
C ARG A 20 12.59 -7.35 -58.02
N MET A 21 13.42 -6.57 -58.69
CA MET A 21 14.10 -5.42 -58.10
C MET A 21 13.02 -4.49 -57.53
N HIS A 22 12.92 -4.41 -56.20
CA HIS A 22 12.00 -3.50 -55.52
C HIS A 22 12.81 -2.40 -54.84
N SER A 23 12.53 -1.16 -55.24
CA SER A 23 13.17 0.08 -54.80
C SER A 23 12.60 0.59 -53.46
N ASP A 24 12.49 -0.29 -52.45
CA ASP A 24 11.73 0.03 -51.22
C ASP A 24 12.61 0.44 -50.02
N PHE A 25 13.93 0.46 -50.18
CA PHE A 25 14.84 0.63 -49.04
C PHE A 25 14.89 2.08 -48.48
N GLU A 26 14.38 3.08 -49.21
CA GLU A 26 14.43 4.49 -48.75
C GLU A 26 13.25 4.91 -47.86
N ILE A 27 12.09 4.23 -47.96
CA ILE A 27 10.87 4.63 -47.24
C ILE A 27 10.92 4.18 -45.77
N GLU A 28 11.55 3.04 -45.48
CA GLU A 28 11.63 2.48 -44.13
C GLU A 28 12.52 3.32 -43.18
N SER A 29 13.55 3.96 -43.74
CA SER A 29 14.52 4.77 -42.99
C SER A 29 13.92 6.08 -42.45
N GLN A 30 13.06 6.74 -43.23
CA GLN A 30 12.40 7.99 -42.81
C GLN A 30 11.33 7.75 -41.74
N HIS A 31 10.64 6.61 -41.82
CA HIS A 31 9.61 6.24 -40.86
C HIS A 31 10.21 5.88 -39.50
N LEU A 32 11.36 5.20 -39.49
CA LEU A 32 12.10 4.87 -38.28
C LEU A 32 12.66 6.12 -37.57
N ASP A 33 13.16 7.10 -38.33
CA ASP A 33 13.65 8.38 -37.79
C ASP A 33 12.51 9.17 -37.10
N GLY A 34 11.33 9.23 -37.73
CA GLY A 34 10.13 9.83 -37.14
C GLY A 34 9.67 9.16 -35.84
N TYR A 35 9.69 7.82 -35.77
CA TYR A 35 9.35 7.09 -34.55
C TYR A 35 10.35 7.31 -33.43
N ASN A 36 11.64 7.32 -33.75
CA ASN A 36 12.69 7.59 -32.76
C ASN A 36 12.56 9.00 -32.21
N LYS A 37 12.31 9.99 -33.06
CA LYS A 37 12.07 11.37 -32.64
C LYS A 37 10.85 11.51 -31.73
N LEU A 38 9.71 10.91 -32.08
CA LEU A 38 8.51 10.92 -31.25
C LEU A 38 8.76 10.24 -29.89
N SER A 39 9.48 9.12 -29.88
CA SER A 39 9.85 8.40 -28.65
C SER A 39 10.69 9.27 -27.72
N GLU A 40 11.68 10.00 -28.25
CA GLU A 40 12.50 10.92 -27.46
C GLU A 40 11.70 12.14 -26.95
N GLU A 41 10.80 12.69 -27.77
CA GLU A 41 9.90 13.79 -27.35
C GLU A 41 8.97 13.35 -26.21
N MET A 42 8.39 12.14 -26.28
CA MET A 42 7.55 11.59 -25.21
C MET A 42 8.33 11.35 -23.91
N LYS A 43 9.57 10.84 -24.00
CA LYS A 43 10.44 10.68 -22.83
C LYS A 43 10.75 12.02 -22.18
N SER A 44 11.14 13.01 -22.99
CA SER A 44 11.43 14.37 -22.53
C SER A 44 10.22 15.00 -21.81
N PHE A 45 9.04 14.90 -22.43
CA PHE A 45 7.79 15.37 -21.83
C PHE A 45 7.52 14.69 -20.46
N SER A 46 7.66 13.37 -20.38
CA SER A 46 7.44 12.60 -19.16
C SER A 46 8.38 13.05 -18.03
N ILE A 47 9.67 13.23 -18.34
CA ILE A 47 10.67 13.72 -17.39
C ILE A 47 10.30 15.12 -16.87
N ILE A 48 9.94 16.03 -17.79
CA ILE A 48 9.57 17.41 -17.44
C ILE A 48 8.29 17.42 -16.57
N ALA A 49 7.26 16.67 -16.96
CA ALA A 49 6.01 16.59 -16.23
C ALA A 49 6.21 16.04 -14.80
N GLN A 50 7.04 15.01 -14.64
CA GLN A 50 7.38 14.46 -13.33
C GLN A 50 8.12 15.50 -12.46
N ALA A 51 9.12 16.18 -13.02
CA ALA A 51 9.86 17.22 -12.30
C ALA A 51 8.95 18.37 -11.85
N GLN A 52 8.06 18.84 -12.74
CA GLN A 52 7.08 19.87 -12.42
C GLN A 52 6.11 19.44 -11.32
N HIS A 53 5.59 18.22 -11.38
CA HIS A 53 4.69 17.69 -10.36
C HIS A 53 5.36 17.59 -8.98
N ILE A 54 6.60 17.09 -8.93
CA ILE A 54 7.39 17.02 -7.69
C ILE A 54 7.62 18.42 -7.12
N ASN A 55 7.98 19.39 -7.97
CA ASN A 55 8.21 20.76 -7.54
C ASN A 55 6.92 21.41 -7.03
N TYR A 56 5.79 21.19 -7.71
CA TYR A 56 4.48 21.66 -7.26
C TYR A 56 4.10 21.10 -5.89
N ILE A 57 4.26 19.79 -5.68
CA ILE A 57 4.01 19.15 -4.38
C ILE A 57 4.90 19.78 -3.30
N LYS A 58 6.21 19.89 -3.57
CA LYS A 58 7.16 20.51 -2.63
C LYS A 58 6.74 21.93 -2.29
N GLU A 59 6.43 22.75 -3.28
CA GLU A 59 5.99 24.13 -3.07
C GLU A 59 4.71 24.21 -2.24
N LYS A 60 3.70 23.39 -2.55
CA LYS A 60 2.43 23.34 -1.79
C LYS A 60 2.59 22.83 -0.37
N LEU A 61 3.52 21.91 -0.13
CA LEU A 61 3.79 21.40 1.21
C LEU A 61 4.67 22.38 2.01
N SER A 62 5.67 23.00 1.40
CA SER A 62 6.56 23.97 2.04
C SER A 62 5.89 25.33 2.30
N SER A 63 4.90 25.72 1.51
CA SER A 63 4.11 26.94 1.73
C SER A 63 2.99 26.78 2.76
N LYS A 64 2.71 25.54 3.22
CA LYS A 64 1.91 25.32 4.43
C LYS A 64 2.75 25.75 5.64
N LYS A 65 2.64 27.03 5.99
CA LYS A 65 3.03 27.56 7.31
C LYS A 65 2.64 26.53 8.36
N GLN A 66 3.64 26.15 9.16
CA GLN A 66 3.58 25.29 10.33
C GLN A 66 2.14 24.95 10.67
N LEU A 67 1.68 23.80 10.16
CA LEU A 67 0.40 23.24 10.57
C LEU A 67 0.55 23.15 12.08
N VAL A 68 -0.08 24.09 12.80
CA VAL A 68 -0.24 23.99 14.25
C VAL A 68 -0.76 22.57 14.40
N THR A 69 0.06 21.70 14.98
CA THR A 69 -0.30 20.35 15.35
C THR A 69 -1.32 20.52 16.46
N ARG A 70 -2.54 20.95 16.08
CA ARG A 70 -3.68 20.92 16.94
C ARG A 70 -3.92 19.43 17.05
N SER A 71 -3.47 18.87 18.18
CA SER A 71 -3.85 17.56 18.63
C SER A 71 -5.33 17.42 18.30
N ILE A 72 -5.69 16.38 17.53
CA ILE A 72 -7.10 16.08 17.27
C ILE A 72 -7.77 16.16 18.64
N PRO A 73 -8.76 17.04 18.84
CA PRO A 73 -9.43 17.13 20.13
C PRO A 73 -9.91 15.72 20.41
N VAL A 74 -9.36 15.12 21.46
CA VAL A 74 -9.87 13.86 21.98
C VAL A 74 -11.34 14.16 22.26
N THR A 75 -12.24 13.58 21.48
CA THR A 75 -13.68 13.77 21.67
C THR A 75 -13.98 13.44 23.13
N ILE A 76 -14.93 14.16 23.73
CA ILE A 76 -15.30 14.02 25.14
C ILE A 76 -15.51 12.53 25.49
N ASP A 77 -16.01 11.75 24.54
CA ASP A 77 -16.16 10.30 24.61
C ASP A 77 -14.86 9.56 24.90
N LYS A 78 -13.74 9.88 24.23
CA LYS A 78 -12.44 9.23 24.49
C LYS A 78 -11.87 9.60 25.86
N VAL A 79 -12.05 10.84 26.32
CA VAL A 79 -11.63 11.26 27.68
C VAL A 79 -12.47 10.53 28.72
N GLN A 80 -13.77 10.40 28.50
CA GLN A 80 -14.71 9.74 29.39
C GLN A 80 -14.46 8.22 29.46
N ILE A 81 -14.16 7.58 28.33
CA ILE A 81 -13.73 6.18 28.27
C ILE A 81 -12.42 5.98 29.03
N GLN A 82 -11.47 6.92 28.93
CA GLN A 82 -10.19 6.83 29.61
C GLN A 82 -10.30 7.08 31.13
N SER A 83 -11.15 8.02 31.55
CA SER A 83 -11.45 8.26 32.98
C SER A 83 -12.25 7.12 33.61
N ALA A 84 -13.18 6.51 32.85
CA ALA A 84 -13.91 5.33 33.30
C ALA A 84 -12.96 4.12 33.46
N LYS A 85 -12.02 3.92 32.51
CA LYS A 85 -10.98 2.89 32.62
C LYS A 85 -10.08 3.11 33.83
N SER A 86 -9.63 4.34 34.11
CA SER A 86 -8.78 4.62 35.28
C SER A 86 -9.53 4.53 36.61
N SER A 87 -10.84 4.74 36.62
CA SER A 87 -11.68 4.62 37.83
C SER A 87 -12.02 3.17 38.20
N MET A 88 -11.84 2.23 37.28
CA MET A 88 -12.23 0.83 37.45
C MET A 88 -11.41 0.12 38.55
N LYS A 89 -12.03 -0.80 39.31
CA LYS A 89 -11.31 -1.58 40.34
C LYS A 89 -10.37 -2.59 39.67
N LYS A 90 -9.29 -2.97 40.38
CA LYS A 90 -8.27 -3.90 39.87
C LYS A 90 -8.91 -5.25 39.49
N GLU A 91 -9.81 -5.73 40.33
CA GLU A 91 -10.50 -7.01 40.19
C GLU A 91 -11.40 -7.02 38.95
N GLU A 92 -12.06 -5.89 38.68
CA GLU A 92 -12.93 -5.71 37.52
C GLU A 92 -12.13 -5.67 36.21
N LEU A 93 -10.95 -5.01 36.22
CA LEU A 93 -10.01 -5.04 35.10
C LEU A 93 -9.56 -6.47 34.80
N ILE A 94 -9.24 -7.26 35.83
CA ILE A 94 -8.85 -8.66 35.67
C ILE A 94 -9.98 -9.46 35.01
N LEU A 95 -11.22 -9.32 35.49
CA LEU A 95 -12.38 -10.03 34.91
C LEU A 95 -12.61 -9.68 33.44
N ILE A 96 -12.49 -8.39 33.08
CA ILE A 96 -12.65 -7.97 31.68
C ILE A 96 -11.52 -8.52 30.81
N ILE A 97 -10.27 -8.42 31.27
CA ILE A 97 -9.11 -8.94 30.53
C ILE A 97 -9.27 -10.45 30.34
N GLU A 98 -9.61 -11.21 31.39
CA GLU A 98 -9.85 -12.66 31.31
C GLU A 98 -11.00 -13.00 30.34
N SER A 99 -12.09 -12.22 30.35
CA SER A 99 -13.20 -12.41 29.43
C SER A 99 -12.80 -12.15 27.97
N LEU A 100 -12.03 -11.10 27.73
CA LEU A 100 -11.54 -10.75 26.39
C LEU A 100 -10.54 -11.79 25.88
N ILE A 101 -9.60 -12.22 26.72
CA ILE A 101 -8.66 -13.28 26.35
C ILE A 101 -9.42 -14.57 26.09
N ARG A 102 -10.44 -14.94 26.87
CA ARG A 102 -11.26 -16.13 26.61
C ARG A 102 -11.98 -16.07 25.26
N SER A 103 -12.35 -14.87 24.80
CA SER A 103 -12.92 -14.67 23.47
C SER A 103 -11.89 -14.72 22.34
N LEU A 104 -10.61 -14.48 22.66
CA LEU A 104 -9.48 -14.57 21.74
C LEU A 104 -8.99 -16.03 21.76
N ASN A 105 -8.86 -16.67 20.60
CA ASN A 105 -8.52 -18.12 20.51
C ASN A 105 -7.40 -18.57 21.49
N GLU A 106 -7.50 -19.81 21.98
CA GLU A 106 -6.72 -20.38 23.11
C GLU A 106 -5.19 -20.21 23.02
N THR A 107 -4.65 -19.97 21.82
CA THR A 107 -3.21 -19.84 21.56
C THR A 107 -2.56 -18.64 22.25
N ASN A 108 -3.32 -17.60 22.60
CA ASN A 108 -2.79 -16.37 23.18
C ASN A 108 -2.89 -16.34 24.71
N TRP A 109 -3.38 -17.41 25.35
CA TRP A 109 -3.50 -17.50 26.81
C TRP A 109 -2.16 -17.40 27.58
N PRO A 110 -1.05 -18.01 27.13
CA PRO A 110 0.19 -18.04 27.92
C PRO A 110 0.78 -16.66 28.20
N GLN A 111 0.60 -15.69 27.29
CA GLN A 111 1.22 -14.37 27.41
C GLN A 111 0.57 -13.48 28.48
N PHE A 112 -0.66 -13.81 28.89
CA PHE A 112 -1.43 -13.03 29.86
C PHE A 112 -1.58 -13.71 31.22
N GLN A 113 -0.72 -14.69 31.54
CA GLN A 113 -0.70 -15.30 32.86
C GLN A 113 -0.30 -14.31 33.96
N GLY A 114 -0.80 -14.54 35.18
CA GLY A 114 -0.41 -13.76 36.36
C GLY A 114 -1.05 -12.37 36.47
N LEU A 115 -2.23 -12.12 35.88
CA LEU A 115 -2.93 -10.82 36.00
C LEU A 115 -3.12 -10.35 37.45
N LYS A 116 -3.31 -11.29 38.38
CA LYS A 116 -3.51 -11.00 39.81
C LYS A 116 -2.29 -10.33 40.46
N SER A 117 -1.07 -10.63 40.03
CA SER A 117 0.15 -10.05 40.60
C SER A 117 0.53 -8.70 39.99
N LYS A 118 -0.09 -8.30 38.89
CA LYS A 118 0.22 -7.04 38.18
C LYS A 118 -0.33 -5.81 38.89
N ARG A 119 0.31 -4.67 38.66
CA ARG A 119 -0.19 -3.36 39.10
C ARG A 119 -1.35 -2.91 38.23
N LYS A 120 -2.18 -2.00 38.74
CA LYS A 120 -3.36 -1.50 38.00
C LYS A 120 -2.98 -0.87 36.65
N ASP A 121 -1.86 -0.15 36.63
CA ASP A 121 -1.29 0.52 35.47
C ASP A 121 -0.87 -0.51 34.40
N GLU A 122 -0.24 -1.60 34.82
CA GLU A 122 0.13 -2.72 33.94
C GLU A 122 -1.11 -3.43 33.38
N LEU A 123 -2.17 -3.58 34.19
CA LEU A 123 -3.44 -4.14 33.73
C LEU A 123 -4.12 -3.25 32.69
N LEU A 124 -3.99 -1.92 32.78
CA LEU A 124 -4.52 -1.00 31.77
C LEU A 124 -3.77 -1.11 30.43
N ILE A 125 -2.45 -1.30 30.48
CA ILE A 125 -1.63 -1.55 29.28
C ILE A 125 -2.09 -2.85 28.61
N ILE A 126 -2.18 -3.94 29.39
CA ILE A 126 -2.63 -5.25 28.89
C ILE A 126 -4.04 -5.20 28.34
N LEU A 127 -4.97 -4.50 29.00
CA LEU A 127 -6.32 -4.32 28.50
C LEU A 127 -6.35 -3.62 27.13
N GLN A 128 -5.43 -2.68 26.91
CA GLN A 128 -5.30 -2.02 25.61
C GLN A 128 -4.72 -2.98 24.56
N GLU A 129 -3.65 -3.71 24.89
CA GLU A 129 -3.05 -4.72 24.01
C GLU A 129 -4.07 -5.78 23.58
N VAL A 130 -4.84 -6.32 24.52
CA VAL A 130 -5.88 -7.32 24.22
C VAL A 130 -6.97 -6.75 23.31
N ARG A 131 -7.37 -5.49 23.50
CA ARG A 131 -8.37 -4.83 22.63
C ARG A 131 -7.85 -4.60 21.22
N ASP A 132 -6.58 -4.25 21.08
CA ASP A 132 -5.95 -4.03 19.78
C ASP A 132 -5.79 -5.35 18.99
N LEU A 133 -5.76 -6.50 19.67
CA LEU A 133 -5.80 -7.83 19.04
C LEU A 133 -7.21 -8.26 18.61
N THR A 134 -8.26 -7.67 19.18
CA THR A 134 -9.67 -7.99 18.86
C THR A 134 -10.29 -7.12 17.76
N ASN A 135 -9.63 -6.05 17.31
CA ASN A 135 -10.11 -5.13 16.26
C ASN A 135 -9.26 -5.27 14.98
#